data_AF-A0A957NA49-F1
#
_entry.id   AF-A0A957NA49-F1
#
_cell.length_a   1.000
_cell.length_b   1.000
_cell.length_c   1.000
_cell.angle_alpha   90.00
_cell.angle_beta   90.00
_cell.angle_gamma   90.00
#
_symmetry.space_group_name_H-M   'P 1'
#
loop_
_entity.id
_entity.type
_entity.pdbx_description
1 polymer ?
#
loop_
_entity_poly.entity_id
_entity_poly.type
_entity_poly.pdbx_seq_one_letter_code
_entity_poly.pdbx_strand_id
1 'polypeptide(L)'
;FATALTNETMADGINDYRDVMVRLAKEVLAVAAAQGVTPQGFDGFEPDVLGSGDSTAVDASIDRMVAIRRRDQKTHSGVWRDLAVRKRKTEADAMYGPILGLADNHGVATPLLARMVAMIHEIEDGVRPLARENLDALALM
;
A
#
# COMPACT_ATOMS: atom_id res chain seq x y z
N PHE A 1 -1.08 1.81 3.17
CA PHE A 1 -1.66 1.03 4.29
C PHE A 1 -1.02 -0.34 4.45
N ALA A 2 -0.52 -0.99 3.39
CA ALA A 2 0.13 -2.31 3.48
C ALA A 2 1.22 -2.41 4.57
N THR A 3 2.07 -1.39 4.72
CA THR A 3 3.09 -1.36 5.79
C THR A 3 2.51 -1.37 7.21
N ALA A 4 1.23 -1.03 7.38
CA ALA A 4 0.50 -1.11 8.64
C ALA A 4 -0.17 -2.46 8.88
N LEU A 5 0.04 -3.47 8.02
CA LEU A 5 -0.38 -4.84 8.26
C LEU A 5 0.60 -5.63 9.13
N THR A 6 1.79 -5.08 9.39
CA THR A 6 2.88 -5.73 10.13
C THR A 6 3.47 -4.78 11.17
N ASN A 7 4.38 -5.27 12.02
CA ASN A 7 5.16 -4.43 12.92
C ASN A 7 6.50 -3.95 12.34
N GLU A 8 6.78 -4.27 11.07
CA GLU A 8 7.98 -3.83 10.38
C GLU A 8 8.00 -2.32 10.17
N THR A 9 9.20 -1.75 10.03
CA THR A 9 9.31 -0.36 9.59
C THR A 9 8.78 -0.21 8.16
N MET A 10 8.42 1.01 7.75
CA MET A 10 8.03 1.27 6.36
C MET A 10 9.15 0.90 5.39
N ALA A 11 10.41 1.20 5.74
CA ALA A 11 11.55 0.89 4.91
C ALA A 11 11.72 -0.63 4.70
N ASP A 12 11.65 -1.41 5.78
CA ASP A 12 11.85 -2.86 5.69
C ASP A 12 10.64 -3.55 5.06
N GLY A 13 9.42 -3.16 5.44
CA GLY A 13 8.20 -3.68 4.81
C GLY A 13 8.11 -3.40 3.31
N ILE A 14 8.54 -2.21 2.85
CA ILE A 14 8.61 -1.90 1.41
C ILE A 14 9.73 -2.70 0.74
N ASN A 15 10.90 -2.78 1.37
CA ASN A 15 12.06 -3.46 0.81
C ASN A 15 11.87 -4.96 0.65
N ASP A 16 11.21 -5.60 1.63
CA ASP A 16 11.06 -7.05 1.68
C ASP A 16 9.86 -7.52 0.84
N TYR A 17 8.86 -6.64 0.62
CA TYR A 17 7.62 -6.97 -0.10
C TYR A 17 7.40 -6.07 -1.33
N ARG A 18 8.46 -5.83 -2.11
CA ARG A 18 8.44 -4.92 -3.28
C ARG A 18 7.32 -5.24 -4.25
N ASP A 19 7.18 -6.51 -4.62
CA ASP A 19 6.17 -6.97 -5.57
C ASP A 19 4.75 -6.61 -5.09
N VAL A 20 4.42 -6.88 -3.82
CA VAL A 20 3.12 -6.51 -3.23
C VAL A 20 2.89 -5.01 -3.30
N MET A 21 3.90 -4.20 -2.98
CA MET A 21 3.78 -2.73 -3.03
C MET A 21 3.55 -2.24 -4.46
N VAL A 22 4.26 -2.80 -5.44
CA VAL A 22 4.11 -2.47 -6.87
C VAL A 22 2.74 -2.89 -7.38
N ARG A 23 2.26 -4.08 -7.05
CA ARG A 23 0.95 -4.58 -7.48
C ARG A 23 -0.19 -3.75 -6.89
N LEU A 24 -0.12 -3.39 -5.61
CA LEU A 24 -1.07 -2.46 -4.98
C LEU A 24 -1.06 -1.09 -5.66
N ALA A 25 0.13 -0.56 -5.96
CA ALA A 25 0.25 0.70 -6.68
C ALA A 25 -0.38 0.60 -8.08
N LYS A 26 -0.11 -0.48 -8.82
CA LYS A 26 -0.67 -0.71 -10.16
C LYS A 26 -2.20 -0.76 -10.16
N GLU A 27 -2.83 -1.41 -9.17
CA GLU A 27 -4.29 -1.41 -9.05
C GLU A 27 -4.84 0.01 -8.87
N VAL A 28 -4.26 0.82 -7.97
CA VAL A 28 -4.70 2.21 -7.76
C VAL A 28 -4.42 3.09 -8.98
N LEU A 29 -3.28 2.90 -9.65
CA LEU A 29 -2.92 3.62 -10.88
C LEU A 29 -3.88 3.28 -12.04
N ALA A 30 -4.34 2.02 -12.14
CA ALA A 30 -5.32 1.62 -13.13
C ALA A 30 -6.67 2.32 -12.92
N VAL A 31 -7.11 2.46 -11.66
CA VAL A 31 -8.33 3.22 -11.32
C VAL A 31 -8.16 4.70 -11.68
N ALA A 32 -7.01 5.30 -11.36
CA ALA A 32 -6.71 6.68 -11.71
C ALA A 32 -6.75 6.90 -13.23
N ALA A 33 -6.16 5.99 -14.01
CA ALA A 33 -6.17 6.03 -15.47
C ALA A 33 -7.60 5.94 -16.03
N ALA A 34 -8.43 5.03 -15.52
CA ALA A 34 -9.85 4.92 -15.92
C ALA A 34 -10.66 6.18 -15.60
N GLN A 35 -10.30 6.87 -14.51
CA GLN A 35 -10.89 8.15 -14.11
C GLN A 35 -10.31 9.36 -14.87
N GLY A 36 -9.33 9.16 -15.77
CA GLY A 36 -8.67 10.25 -16.50
C GLY A 36 -7.79 11.15 -15.62
N VAL A 37 -7.32 10.64 -14.49
CA VAL A 37 -6.45 11.35 -13.54
C VAL A 37 -5.00 10.93 -13.79
N THR A 38 -4.08 11.90 -13.80
CA THR A 38 -2.63 11.66 -13.89
C THR A 38 -1.97 11.86 -12.52
N PRO A 39 -1.63 10.79 -11.80
CA PRO A 39 -0.94 10.90 -10.51
C PRO A 39 0.43 11.55 -10.67
N GLN A 40 0.83 12.35 -9.67
CA GLN A 40 2.15 12.98 -9.63
C GLN A 40 3.07 12.18 -8.69
N GLY A 41 4.35 12.10 -9.05
CA GLY A 41 5.37 11.45 -8.22
C GLY A 41 5.77 12.28 -7.02
N PHE A 42 6.18 11.61 -5.93
CA PHE A 42 6.63 12.25 -4.70
C PHE A 42 7.47 11.27 -3.84
N ASP A 43 8.55 11.74 -3.20
CA ASP A 43 9.38 10.95 -2.28
C ASP A 43 9.77 9.54 -2.80
N GLY A 44 10.23 9.48 -4.06
CA GLY A 44 10.65 8.23 -4.71
C GLY A 44 9.51 7.39 -5.30
N PHE A 45 8.25 7.74 -5.04
CA PHE A 45 7.11 7.20 -5.80
C PHE A 45 7.10 7.82 -7.21
N GLU A 46 7.24 6.99 -8.22
CA GLU A 46 7.27 7.39 -9.64
C GLU A 46 6.15 6.66 -10.39
N PRO A 47 4.94 7.24 -10.50
CA PRO A 47 3.75 6.59 -11.08
C PRO A 47 3.99 5.95 -12.44
N ASP A 48 4.63 6.67 -13.35
CA ASP A 48 4.88 6.21 -14.72
C ASP A 48 5.85 5.02 -14.75
N VAL A 49 6.84 5.04 -13.86
CA VAL A 49 7.82 3.94 -13.72
C VAL A 49 7.14 2.71 -13.13
N LEU A 50 6.34 2.87 -12.07
CA LEU A 50 5.61 1.76 -11.45
C LEU A 50 4.54 1.16 -12.36
N GLY A 51 3.92 1.97 -13.23
CA GLY A 51 3.01 1.51 -14.27
C GLY A 51 3.72 0.82 -15.44
N SER A 52 5.05 0.93 -15.54
CA SER A 52 5.83 0.33 -16.62
C SER A 52 6.05 -1.18 -16.43
N GLY A 53 6.55 -1.81 -17.48
CA GLY A 53 7.08 -3.18 -17.45
C GLY A 53 8.59 -3.27 -17.22
N ASP A 54 9.27 -2.14 -16.98
CA ASP A 54 10.72 -2.10 -16.76
C ASP A 54 11.03 -2.40 -15.29
N SER A 55 11.29 -3.66 -14.99
CA SER A 55 11.61 -4.11 -13.64
C SER A 55 12.84 -3.41 -13.05
N THR A 56 13.83 -3.07 -13.87
CA THR A 56 15.06 -2.41 -13.39
C THR A 56 14.75 -0.99 -12.95
N ALA A 57 13.97 -0.26 -13.75
CA ALA A 57 13.55 1.09 -13.39
C ALA A 57 12.65 1.09 -12.14
N VAL A 58 11.73 0.13 -12.04
CA VAL A 58 10.87 -0.07 -10.87
C VAL A 58 11.71 -0.32 -9.62
N ASP A 59 12.68 -1.23 -9.67
CA ASP A 59 13.54 -1.53 -8.53
C ASP A 59 14.33 -0.31 -8.07
N ALA A 60 14.86 0.47 -9.02
CA ALA A 60 15.57 1.71 -8.70
C ALA A 60 14.65 2.78 -8.08
N SER A 61 13.39 2.87 -8.51
CA SER A 61 12.37 3.73 -7.89
C SER A 61 12.09 3.31 -6.45
N ILE A 62 11.89 2.02 -6.21
CA ILE A 62 11.66 1.48 -4.86
C ILE A 62 12.89 1.66 -3.98
N ASP A 63 14.11 1.50 -4.50
CA ASP A 63 15.35 1.77 -3.76
C ASP A 63 15.43 3.22 -3.28
N ARG A 64 15.08 4.18 -4.14
CA ARG A 64 14.99 5.60 -3.75
C ARG A 64 13.98 5.80 -2.63
N MET A 65 12.79 5.20 -2.75
CA MET A 65 11.75 5.27 -1.74
C MET A 65 12.24 4.68 -0.40
N VAL A 66 12.84 3.48 -0.41
CA VAL A 66 13.40 2.84 0.78
C VAL A 66 14.49 3.70 1.40
N ALA A 67 15.41 4.25 0.61
CA ALA A 67 16.49 5.11 1.11
C ALA A 67 15.96 6.37 1.80
N ILE A 68 14.88 6.97 1.30
CA ILE A 68 14.17 8.07 1.97
C ILE A 68 13.57 7.58 3.28
N ARG A 69 12.79 6.49 3.26
CA ARG A 69 12.13 5.94 4.46
C ARG A 69 13.11 5.51 5.55
N ARG A 70 14.33 5.09 5.21
CA ARG A 70 15.39 4.77 6.17
C ARG A 70 15.92 5.99 6.93
N ARG A 71 15.69 7.20 6.42
CA ARG A 71 16.10 8.46 7.05
C ARG A 71 14.95 9.15 7.80
N ASP A 72 13.71 8.67 7.65
CA ASP A 72 12.57 9.20 8.37
C ASP A 72 12.76 8.98 9.88
N GLN A 73 12.62 10.05 10.67
CA GLN A 73 12.59 9.92 12.14
C GLN A 73 11.41 9.07 12.61
N LYS A 74 10.34 9.05 11.81
CA LYS A 74 9.16 8.22 12.02
C LYS A 74 9.24 7.00 11.11
N THR A 75 9.67 5.88 11.68
CA THR A 75 9.90 4.61 10.96
C THR A 75 8.62 3.89 10.55
N HIS A 76 7.51 4.09 11.27
CA HIS A 76 6.22 3.43 11.02
C HIS A 76 5.16 4.40 10.53
N SER A 77 4.19 3.91 9.74
CA SER A 77 3.16 4.78 9.16
C SER A 77 2.23 5.42 10.20
N GLY A 78 1.46 6.44 9.78
CA GLY A 78 0.41 7.03 10.63
C GLY A 78 -0.60 5.98 11.10
N VAL A 79 -1.11 5.23 10.14
CA VAL A 79 -2.03 4.10 10.29
C VAL A 79 -1.50 3.07 11.26
N TRP A 80 -0.23 2.66 11.14
CA TRP A 80 0.36 1.69 12.08
C TRP A 80 0.27 2.19 13.52
N ARG A 81 0.55 3.47 13.80
CA ARG A 81 0.43 4.00 15.17
C ARG A 81 -1.02 3.99 15.66
N ASP A 82 -1.98 4.20 14.76
CA ASP A 82 -3.39 4.14 15.13
C ASP A 82 -3.80 2.72 15.56
N LEU A 83 -3.28 1.70 14.88
CA LEU A 83 -3.53 0.29 15.19
C LEU A 83 -2.68 -0.23 16.37
N ALA A 84 -1.37 0.01 16.35
CA ALA A 84 -0.42 -0.59 17.27
C ALA A 84 -0.34 0.15 18.61
N VAL A 85 -0.43 1.48 18.59
CA VAL A 85 -0.22 2.33 19.77
C VAL A 85 -1.53 2.87 20.32
N ARG A 86 -2.34 3.53 19.48
CA ARG A 86 -3.56 4.21 19.92
C ARG A 86 -4.79 3.30 20.04
N LYS A 87 -4.75 2.13 19.40
CA LYS A 87 -5.85 1.15 19.39
C LYS A 87 -7.18 1.77 18.95
N ARG A 88 -7.16 2.52 17.83
CA ARG A 88 -8.34 3.20 17.27
C ARG A 88 -8.55 2.85 15.80
N LYS A 89 -9.78 3.06 15.32
CA LYS A 89 -10.14 2.98 13.90
C LYS A 89 -9.31 3.96 13.05
N THR A 90 -8.93 3.51 11.86
CA THR A 90 -8.13 4.24 10.87
C THR A 90 -9.04 4.95 9.87
N GLU A 91 -8.44 5.73 8.98
CA GLU A 91 -9.10 6.37 7.85
C GLU A 91 -9.26 5.47 6.60
N ALA A 92 -9.13 4.14 6.73
CA ALA A 92 -9.16 3.20 5.60
C ALA A 92 -10.40 3.38 4.72
N ASP A 93 -11.60 3.46 5.31
CA ASP A 93 -12.85 3.60 4.56
C ASP A 93 -12.94 4.94 3.83
N ALA A 94 -12.54 6.02 4.49
CA ALA A 94 -12.57 7.35 3.91
C ALA A 94 -11.57 7.49 2.76
N MET A 95 -10.42 6.81 2.84
CA MET A 95 -9.38 6.85 1.80
C MET A 95 -9.66 5.89 0.65
N TYR A 96 -10.05 4.64 0.92
CA TYR A 96 -10.13 3.59 -0.09
C TYR A 96 -11.56 3.28 -0.55
N GLY A 97 -12.59 3.56 0.25
CA GLY A 97 -13.98 3.41 -0.16
C GLY A 97 -14.29 4.13 -1.48
N PRO A 98 -13.88 5.40 -1.67
CA PRO A 98 -14.05 6.09 -2.95
C PRO A 98 -13.29 5.44 -4.11
N ILE A 99 -12.07 4.92 -3.87
CA ILE A 99 -11.25 4.28 -4.91
C ILE A 99 -11.87 2.95 -5.34
N LEU A 100 -12.34 2.14 -4.39
CA LEU A 100 -13.03 0.87 -4.67
C LEU A 100 -14.36 1.12 -5.42
N GLY A 101 -15.12 2.13 -5.02
CA GLY A 101 -16.35 2.50 -5.76
C GLY A 101 -16.06 2.98 -7.19
N LEU A 102 -14.97 3.72 -7.41
CA LEU A 102 -14.53 4.10 -8.76
C LEU A 102 -14.07 2.89 -9.58
N ALA A 103 -13.32 1.97 -8.96
CA ALA A 103 -12.92 0.72 -9.59
C ALA A 103 -14.14 -0.06 -10.10
N ASP A 104 -15.15 -0.26 -9.26
CA ASP A 104 -16.38 -0.97 -9.62
C ASP A 104 -17.13 -0.28 -10.77
N ASN A 105 -17.27 1.05 -10.71
CA ASN A 105 -17.94 1.83 -11.75
C ASN A 105 -17.25 1.73 -13.13
N HIS A 106 -15.93 1.59 -13.14
CA HIS A 106 -15.11 1.46 -14.36
C HIS A 106 -14.82 0.02 -14.75
N GLY A 107 -15.27 -0.98 -13.97
CA GLY A 107 -14.97 -2.39 -14.20
C GLY A 107 -13.47 -2.72 -14.04
N VAL A 108 -12.73 -1.96 -13.22
CA VAL A 108 -11.31 -2.18 -12.95
C VAL A 108 -11.17 -3.11 -11.75
N ALA A 109 -10.51 -4.25 -11.93
CA ALA A 109 -10.27 -5.19 -10.84
C ALA A 109 -9.24 -4.63 -9.84
N THR A 110 -9.59 -4.62 -8.55
CA THR A 110 -8.69 -4.20 -7.44
C THR A 110 -8.65 -5.22 -6.28
N PRO A 111 -8.45 -6.53 -6.57
CA PRO A 111 -8.56 -7.58 -5.56
C PRO A 111 -7.54 -7.44 -4.42
N LEU A 112 -6.32 -6.99 -4.71
CA LEU A 112 -5.27 -6.85 -3.70
C LEU A 112 -5.56 -5.68 -2.76
N LEU A 113 -6.04 -4.56 -3.32
CA LEU A 113 -6.48 -3.39 -2.56
C LEU A 113 -7.65 -3.73 -1.66
N ALA A 114 -8.68 -4.39 -2.21
CA ALA A 114 -9.85 -4.82 -1.44
C ALA A 114 -9.44 -5.76 -0.30
N ARG A 115 -8.54 -6.71 -0.55
CA ARG A 115 -8.03 -7.60 0.49
C ARG A 115 -7.24 -6.86 1.56
N MET A 116 -6.36 -5.92 1.17
CA MET A 116 -5.61 -5.10 2.12
C MET A 116 -6.56 -4.30 3.03
N VAL A 117 -7.60 -3.69 2.47
CA VAL A 117 -8.61 -2.95 3.26
C VAL A 117 -9.33 -3.89 4.24
N ALA A 118 -9.77 -5.06 3.78
CA ALA A 118 -10.40 -6.05 4.66
C ALA A 118 -9.47 -6.50 5.81
N MET A 119 -8.18 -6.74 5.53
CA MET A 119 -7.20 -7.07 6.59
C MET A 119 -7.02 -5.91 7.59
N ILE A 120 -7.09 -4.65 7.15
CA ILE A 120 -7.04 -3.51 8.07
C ILE A 120 -8.25 -3.51 8.99
N HIS A 121 -9.47 -3.75 8.48
CA HIS A 121 -10.67 -3.87 9.32
C HIS A 121 -10.54 -5.00 10.34
N GLU A 122 -10.03 -6.17 9.93
CA GLU A 122 -9.79 -7.29 10.84
C GLU A 122 -8.79 -6.94 11.96
N ILE A 123 -7.76 -6.12 11.67
CA ILE A 123 -6.80 -5.66 12.69
C ILE A 123 -7.43 -4.63 13.61
N GLU A 124 -8.22 -3.70 13.06
CA GLU A 124 -8.97 -2.72 13.82
C GLU A 124 -9.96 -3.34 14.80
N ASP A 125 -10.59 -4.45 14.41
CA ASP A 125 -11.52 -5.23 15.26
C ASP A 125 -10.79 -6.18 16.22
N GLY A 126 -9.46 -6.24 16.17
CA GLY A 126 -8.63 -7.10 17.03
C GLY A 126 -8.68 -8.59 16.68
N VAL A 127 -9.24 -8.94 15.51
CA VAL A 127 -9.33 -10.32 15.02
C VAL A 127 -8.01 -10.78 14.40
N ARG A 128 -7.32 -9.88 13.69
CA ARG A 128 -6.03 -10.16 13.04
C ARG A 128 -4.89 -9.43 13.77
N PRO A 129 -3.77 -10.09 14.10
CA PRO A 129 -2.60 -9.42 14.63
C PRO A 129 -1.80 -8.71 13.53
N LEU A 130 -1.03 -7.69 13.92
CA LEU A 130 0.00 -7.08 13.07
C LEU A 130 1.16 -8.08 12.92
N ALA A 131 1.33 -8.67 11.74
CA ALA A 131 2.28 -9.76 11.52
C ALA A 131 2.75 -9.82 10.05
N ARG A 132 4.00 -10.25 9.80
CA ARG A 132 4.59 -10.33 8.44
C ARG A 132 3.78 -11.23 7.51
N GLU A 133 3.17 -12.26 8.06
CA GLU A 133 2.29 -13.23 7.40
C GLU A 133 1.11 -12.58 6.67
N ASN A 134 0.70 -11.38 7.09
CA ASN A 134 -0.33 -10.61 6.38
C ASN A 134 0.16 -10.13 5.01
N LEU A 135 1.43 -9.72 4.89
CA LEU A 135 2.04 -9.37 3.60
C LEU A 135 2.38 -10.61 2.79
N ASP A 136 2.79 -11.72 3.42
CA ASP A 136 2.97 -13.00 2.74
C ASP A 136 1.65 -13.46 2.09
N ALA A 137 0.54 -13.34 2.82
CA ALA A 137 -0.78 -13.68 2.29
C ALA A 137 -1.20 -12.81 1.10
N LEU A 138 -0.81 -11.53 1.08
CA LEU A 138 -1.02 -10.66 -0.10
C LEU A 138 -0.11 -11.06 -1.27
N ALA A 139 1.12 -11.50 -1.00
CA ALA A 139 2.07 -11.93 -2.04
C ALA A 139 1.62 -13.20 -2.77
N LEU A 140 0.83 -14.05 -2.12
CA LEU A 140 0.32 -15.32 -2.69
C LEU A 140 -0.97 -15.18 -3.51
N MET A 141 -1.60 -14.00 -3.53
CA MET A 141 -2.73 -13.70 -4.41
C MET A 141 -2.27 -13.45 -5.84
#